data_AF-A0A6I9RPZ0-F1
#
_entry.id   AF-A0A6I9RPZ0-F1
#
_cell.length_a   1.000
_cell.length_b   1.000
_cell.length_c   1.000
_cell.angle_alpha   90.00
_cell.angle_beta   90.00
_cell.angle_gamma   90.00
#
_symmetry.space_group_name_H-M   'P 1'
#
loop_
_entity.id
_entity.type
_entity.pdbx_description
1 polymer ?
#
loop_
_entity_poly.entity_id
_entity_poly.type
_entity_poly.pdbx_seq_one_letter_code
_entity_poly.pdbx_strand_id
1 'polypeptide(L)'
;MGGHELLHPTSSPFAALLLFLCLLEFCCKVDDVIVHGFPLHQIDSGLIEEKSILVPDTSLISTPQPFIPLLAPSPMTPFFSNSTPKLSGRCTLNFSAVDSLISTTAVDCLSSFAPLLANVICCPQFQAMLVILIGQSSKNTGMLALDSTQANYCLLDYQQILESRGASGNLEQICSIHPLNLTEGSCPVNDISEFESAIDSSKLLLACERVDAVNECCSQICQNAIREAATKIALRDGGLTSMDISNNLPEHYSRIDGCRSIVLRWLSSRLDPLSAKHVLRRISNCNVNEACPLVFPDTTKVTEYCGNRIKNNTACCSAMDNYVSHLQKQSFITNLQALDCASLLGLKLQKMNVTTNIYSFCQITLKDFSLQESGCLLPSLPSDAMFDPSSGISFTCDLNDNIAAPWPSASGAPTSFCNKSVNLPELPAATSAHIAENEKDMKLPLLIALLVVLQMLS
;
A
#
# COMPACT_ATOMS: atom_id res chain seq x y z
N MET A 1 25.48 17.94 -80.72
CA MET A 1 26.79 17.96 -80.02
C MET A 1 26.86 19.28 -79.27
N GLY A 2 27.02 19.32 -77.94
CA GLY A 2 26.88 18.25 -76.94
C GLY A 2 26.12 18.79 -75.74
N GLY A 3 25.37 17.95 -75.03
CA GLY A 3 24.57 18.37 -73.88
C GLY A 3 25.31 18.18 -72.56
N HIS A 4 24.94 18.97 -71.55
CA HIS A 4 25.11 18.65 -70.14
C HIS A 4 23.76 18.87 -69.45
N GLU A 5 23.26 17.86 -68.76
CA GLU A 5 21.95 17.92 -68.09
C GLU A 5 22.05 18.70 -66.78
N LEU A 6 21.08 19.58 -66.53
CA LEU A 6 20.86 20.20 -65.23
C LEU A 6 20.03 19.24 -64.37
N LEU A 7 20.72 18.40 -63.59
CA LEU A 7 20.06 17.53 -62.62
C LEU A 7 19.63 18.37 -61.40
N HIS A 8 18.31 18.55 -61.21
CA HIS A 8 17.78 19.15 -59.99
C HIS A 8 18.09 18.27 -58.77
N PRO A 9 18.54 18.84 -57.64
CA PRO A 9 18.62 18.10 -56.38
C PRO A 9 17.21 17.90 -55.81
N THR A 10 16.60 16.75 -56.09
CA THR A 10 15.37 16.33 -55.42
C THR A 10 15.68 15.92 -53.98
N SER A 11 15.56 16.85 -53.04
CA SER A 11 15.61 16.59 -51.59
C SER A 11 14.46 15.65 -51.22
N SER A 12 14.76 14.35 -51.11
CA SER A 12 13.74 13.35 -50.78
C SER A 12 13.17 13.61 -49.39
N PRO A 13 11.85 13.80 -49.22
CA PRO A 13 11.24 14.03 -47.90
C PRO A 13 11.45 12.83 -46.97
N PHE A 14 11.73 11.64 -47.54
CA PHE A 14 12.08 10.43 -46.80
C PHE A 14 13.41 10.57 -46.04
N ALA A 15 14.38 11.33 -46.58
CA ALA A 15 15.65 11.60 -45.91
C ALA A 15 15.49 12.59 -44.75
N ALA A 16 14.65 13.62 -44.92
CA ALA A 16 14.31 14.55 -43.85
C ALA A 16 13.55 13.84 -42.71
N LEU A 17 12.61 12.95 -43.03
CA LEU A 17 11.89 12.14 -42.05
C LEU A 17 12.82 11.20 -41.26
N LEU A 18 13.76 10.53 -41.93
CA LEU A 18 14.77 9.71 -41.27
C LEU A 18 15.67 10.54 -40.34
N LEU A 19 16.12 11.72 -40.77
CA LEU A 19 16.93 12.61 -39.93
C LEU A 19 16.17 13.08 -38.69
N PHE A 20 14.89 13.40 -38.84
CA PHE A 20 13.99 13.81 -37.74
C PHE A 20 13.78 12.68 -36.73
N LEU A 21 13.60 11.43 -37.19
CA LEU A 21 13.49 10.25 -36.32
C LEU A 21 14.80 9.97 -35.56
N CYS A 22 15.96 10.08 -36.20
CA CYS A 22 17.25 9.94 -35.52
C CYS A 22 17.51 11.06 -34.50
N LEU A 23 17.06 12.29 -34.77
CA LEU A 23 17.14 13.40 -33.80
C LEU A 23 16.22 13.18 -32.59
N LEU A 24 15.03 12.61 -32.79
CA LEU A 24 14.15 12.19 -31.69
C LEU A 24 14.79 11.10 -30.81
N GLU A 25 15.35 10.03 -31.40
CA GLU A 25 16.11 9.02 -30.65
C GLU A 25 17.29 9.64 -29.86
N PHE A 26 17.99 10.61 -30.46
CA PHE A 26 19.14 11.25 -29.82
C PHE A 26 18.72 12.12 -28.63
N CYS A 27 17.61 12.88 -28.75
CA CYS A 27 17.06 13.64 -27.63
C CYS A 27 16.65 12.72 -26.47
N CYS A 28 15.89 11.64 -26.74
CA CYS A 28 15.48 10.70 -25.70
C CYS A 28 16.66 10.03 -24.97
N LYS A 29 17.81 9.85 -25.63
CA LYS A 29 19.05 9.34 -25.01
C LYS A 29 19.84 10.39 -24.23
N VAL A 30 19.58 11.68 -24.43
CA VAL A 30 20.26 12.76 -23.69
C VAL A 30 19.56 13.02 -22.35
N ASP A 31 18.23 12.91 -22.27
CA ASP A 31 17.50 12.97 -20.98
C ASP A 31 17.98 11.89 -20.01
N ASP A 32 18.13 10.64 -20.50
CA ASP A 32 18.61 9.47 -19.73
C ASP A 32 20.00 9.71 -19.08
N VAL A 33 20.87 10.46 -19.77
CA VAL A 33 22.22 10.84 -19.31
C VAL A 33 22.21 12.08 -18.41
N ILE A 34 21.20 12.95 -18.50
CA ILE A 34 21.06 14.13 -17.62
C ILE A 34 20.43 13.75 -16.27
N VAL A 35 19.55 12.73 -16.23
CA VAL A 35 18.99 12.19 -14.98
C VAL A 35 20.05 11.41 -14.18
N HIS A 36 20.94 10.65 -14.84
CA HIS A 36 22.00 9.87 -14.19
C HIS A 36 23.37 10.59 -14.22
N GLY A 37 23.56 11.52 -13.28
CA GLY A 37 24.80 12.29 -13.13
C GLY A 37 26.09 11.47 -12.91
N PHE A 38 27.21 12.00 -13.38
CA PHE A 38 28.53 11.35 -13.36
C PHE A 38 29.02 10.98 -11.95
N PRO A 39 29.64 9.79 -11.75
CA PRO A 39 30.31 9.44 -10.51
C PRO A 39 31.61 10.24 -10.32
N LEU A 40 31.65 11.09 -9.30
CA LEU A 40 32.81 11.92 -8.99
C LEU A 40 33.87 11.10 -8.25
N HIS A 41 34.98 10.82 -8.93
CA HIS A 41 36.07 9.99 -8.40
C HIS A 41 36.85 10.76 -7.32
N GLN A 42 36.63 10.41 -6.04
CA GLN A 42 37.39 11.02 -4.94
C GLN A 42 38.85 10.52 -4.96
N ILE A 43 39.79 11.44 -4.85
CA ILE A 43 41.24 11.17 -4.83
C ILE A 43 41.71 11.11 -3.37
N ASP A 44 42.48 10.07 -3.03
CA ASP A 44 43.10 9.88 -1.71
C ASP A 44 44.37 10.74 -1.55
N SER A 45 44.59 11.29 -0.36
CA SER A 45 45.82 12.00 0.04
C SER A 45 45.89 12.35 1.54
N GLY A 46 46.83 11.71 2.26
CA GLY A 46 47.83 12.49 3.01
C GLY A 46 47.57 12.89 4.48
N LEU A 47 47.46 11.91 5.37
CA LEU A 47 48.19 11.80 6.66
C LEU A 47 48.76 13.08 7.33
N ILE A 48 48.24 13.43 8.53
CA ILE A 48 48.93 14.18 9.61
C ILE A 48 48.55 13.55 10.97
N GLU A 49 49.47 13.56 11.95
CA GLU A 49 49.37 12.86 13.23
C GLU A 49 48.74 13.65 14.42
N GLU A 50 48.19 12.86 15.35
CA GLU A 50 48.19 13.00 16.82
C GLU A 50 47.90 14.36 17.52
N LYS A 51 46.77 14.43 18.25
CA LYS A 51 46.80 14.65 19.73
C LYS A 51 45.52 14.21 20.46
N SER A 52 45.67 13.67 21.67
CA SER A 52 44.59 13.22 22.55
C SER A 52 44.39 14.13 23.78
N ILE A 53 43.13 14.44 24.11
CA ILE A 53 42.67 15.07 25.37
C ILE A 53 41.29 14.48 25.73
N LEU A 54 40.96 14.35 27.01
CA LEU A 54 39.74 13.71 27.52
C LEU A 54 38.56 14.71 27.67
N VAL A 55 37.35 14.29 27.22
CA VAL A 55 36.06 14.13 27.97
C VAL A 55 35.81 15.08 29.19
N PRO A 56 34.59 15.67 29.39
CA PRO A 56 33.25 15.21 28.96
C PRO A 56 32.26 16.25 28.36
N ASP A 57 31.13 15.71 27.88
CA ASP A 57 29.75 16.24 27.77
C ASP A 57 29.47 17.76 27.77
N THR A 58 28.75 18.20 26.73
CA THR A 58 27.41 18.80 26.91
C THR A 58 26.64 18.80 25.59
N SER A 59 25.30 18.71 25.65
CA SER A 59 24.45 18.66 24.46
C SER A 59 24.17 20.04 23.87
N LEU A 60 24.26 20.16 22.54
CA LEU A 60 23.70 21.28 21.79
C LEU A 60 22.94 20.78 20.57
N ILE A 61 21.80 21.42 20.31
CA ILE A 61 20.80 21.04 19.31
C ILE A 61 21.26 21.52 17.94
N SER A 62 21.45 20.59 17.00
CA SER A 62 21.45 20.89 15.57
C SER A 62 20.02 20.83 15.03
N THR A 63 19.63 21.82 14.23
CA THR A 63 18.34 21.84 13.52
C THR A 63 18.25 20.72 12.49
N PRO A 64 17.09 20.06 12.28
CA PRO A 64 16.97 19.00 11.29
C PRO A 64 17.32 19.47 9.88
N GLN A 65 18.11 18.69 9.16
CA GLN A 65 18.17 18.79 7.69
C GLN A 65 16.84 18.28 7.09
N PRO A 66 16.49 18.68 5.84
CA PRO A 66 15.27 18.21 5.19
C PRO A 66 15.19 16.69 5.14
N PHE A 67 14.10 16.13 5.64
CA PHE A 67 13.87 14.68 5.66
C PHE A 67 13.73 14.13 4.23
N ILE A 68 14.53 13.12 3.91
CA ILE A 68 14.43 12.34 2.67
C ILE A 68 13.90 10.95 3.07
N PRO A 69 12.75 10.49 2.55
CA PRO A 69 12.27 9.13 2.77
C PRO A 69 13.32 8.10 2.35
N LEU A 70 13.67 7.20 3.26
CA LEU A 70 14.52 6.06 2.93
C LEU A 70 13.71 5.07 2.10
N LEU A 71 14.18 4.82 0.88
CA LEU A 71 13.83 3.61 0.13
C LEU A 71 14.50 2.42 0.83
N ALA A 72 13.75 1.32 0.96
CA ALA A 72 14.33 0.02 1.30
C ALA A 72 15.46 -0.35 0.30
N PRO A 73 16.49 -1.11 0.72
CA PRO A 73 17.69 -1.32 -0.08
C PRO A 73 17.45 -1.97 -1.45
N SER A 74 18.23 -1.51 -2.43
CA SER A 74 18.30 -2.02 -3.81
C SER A 74 18.65 -3.53 -3.87
N PRO A 75 18.27 -4.27 -4.92
CA PRO A 75 16.96 -4.92 -4.87
C PRO A 75 16.96 -6.39 -5.32
N MET A 76 15.83 -7.07 -5.08
CA MET A 76 15.55 -8.37 -5.69
C MET A 76 15.14 -8.22 -7.16
N THR A 77 15.69 -9.06 -8.03
CA THR A 77 15.52 -8.98 -9.48
C THR A 77 14.08 -9.24 -9.94
N PRO A 78 13.61 -8.58 -11.02
CA PRO A 78 12.24 -8.74 -11.51
C PRO A 78 11.97 -10.13 -12.08
N PHE A 79 11.18 -10.94 -11.36
CA PHE A 79 10.64 -12.21 -11.84
C PHE A 79 9.24 -12.04 -12.48
N PHE A 80 9.12 -11.11 -13.42
CA PHE A 80 7.92 -10.99 -14.27
C PHE A 80 7.96 -12.05 -15.38
N SER A 81 7.54 -13.27 -15.04
CA SER A 81 7.27 -14.32 -16.03
C SER A 81 5.97 -14.03 -16.78
N ASN A 82 6.02 -13.05 -17.69
CA ASN A 82 4.93 -12.66 -18.60
C ASN A 82 4.48 -13.88 -19.41
N SER A 83 3.45 -14.55 -18.90
CA SER A 83 2.84 -15.74 -19.46
C SER A 83 1.44 -15.39 -19.95
N THR A 84 0.88 -16.17 -20.88
CA THR A 84 -0.52 -15.96 -21.29
C THR A 84 -1.44 -16.57 -20.21
N PRO A 85 -2.28 -15.78 -19.51
CA PRO A 85 -3.15 -16.29 -18.46
C PRO A 85 -4.19 -17.27 -19.03
N LYS A 86 -4.46 -18.36 -18.32
CA LYS A 86 -5.37 -19.43 -18.77
C LYS A 86 -6.80 -19.15 -18.30
N LEU A 87 -7.43 -18.16 -18.92
CA LEU A 87 -8.80 -17.74 -18.58
C LEU A 87 -9.83 -18.83 -18.92
N SER A 88 -10.88 -18.91 -18.09
CA SER A 88 -12.05 -19.76 -18.27
C SER A 88 -12.88 -19.40 -19.51
N GLY A 89 -12.78 -18.14 -19.97
CA GLY A 89 -13.60 -17.58 -21.03
C GLY A 89 -15.07 -17.40 -20.66
N ARG A 90 -15.41 -17.44 -19.35
CA ARG A 90 -16.80 -17.38 -18.85
C ARG A 90 -17.11 -16.16 -18.00
N CYS A 91 -16.11 -15.55 -17.38
CA CYS A 91 -16.29 -14.29 -16.66
C CYS A 91 -16.75 -13.17 -17.60
N THR A 92 -17.76 -12.40 -17.20
CA THR A 92 -18.29 -11.26 -17.96
C THR A 92 -17.73 -9.89 -17.55
N LEU A 93 -16.81 -9.84 -16.57
CA LEU A 93 -16.18 -8.60 -16.12
C LEU A 93 -15.17 -8.07 -17.15
N ASN A 94 -15.19 -6.76 -17.38
CA ASN A 94 -14.24 -6.10 -18.27
C ASN A 94 -12.94 -5.74 -17.51
N PHE A 95 -12.00 -6.68 -17.44
CA PHE A 95 -10.69 -6.49 -16.81
C PHE A 95 -9.92 -5.28 -17.36
N SER A 96 -10.07 -4.95 -18.66
CA SER A 96 -9.42 -3.79 -19.28
C SER A 96 -9.91 -2.44 -18.72
N ALA A 97 -11.08 -2.39 -18.09
CA ALA A 97 -11.59 -1.18 -17.44
C ALA A 97 -10.85 -0.82 -16.13
N VAL A 98 -9.99 -1.73 -15.63
CA VAL A 98 -9.24 -1.57 -14.38
C VAL A 98 -7.76 -1.98 -14.51
N ASP A 99 -7.21 -2.04 -15.73
CA ASP A 99 -5.88 -2.62 -15.99
C ASP A 99 -4.75 -2.00 -15.14
N SER A 100 -4.81 -0.70 -14.86
CA SER A 100 -3.87 -0.02 -13.95
C SER A 100 -3.96 -0.53 -12.51
N LEU A 101 -5.16 -0.87 -12.02
CA LEU A 101 -5.38 -1.49 -10.72
C LEU A 101 -4.89 -2.95 -10.69
N ILE A 102 -5.07 -3.69 -11.79
CA ILE A 102 -4.50 -5.04 -11.94
C ILE A 102 -2.97 -4.97 -11.84
N SER A 103 -2.35 -4.01 -12.54
CA SER A 103 -0.90 -3.80 -12.50
C SER A 103 -0.41 -3.35 -11.12
N THR A 104 -1.08 -2.44 -10.40
CA THR A 104 -0.66 -2.14 -9.02
C THR A 104 -0.82 -3.35 -8.12
N THR A 105 -1.95 -4.07 -8.20
CA THR A 105 -2.17 -5.22 -7.31
C THR A 105 -1.15 -6.34 -7.58
N ALA A 106 -0.66 -6.49 -8.81
CA ALA A 106 0.39 -7.46 -9.12
C ALA A 106 1.71 -7.16 -8.40
N VAL A 107 2.05 -5.87 -8.25
CA VAL A 107 3.22 -5.41 -7.50
C VAL A 107 2.97 -5.52 -5.99
N ASP A 108 1.84 -5.00 -5.51
CA ASP A 108 1.41 -5.08 -4.10
C ASP A 108 1.37 -6.52 -3.57
N CYS A 109 1.01 -7.48 -4.44
CA CYS A 109 0.88 -8.90 -4.15
C CYS A 109 1.91 -9.78 -4.88
N LEU A 110 3.13 -9.28 -5.18
CA LEU A 110 4.17 -10.10 -5.81
C LEU A 110 4.40 -11.38 -5.01
N SER A 111 4.48 -12.53 -5.69
CA SER A 111 4.39 -13.87 -5.08
C SER A 111 5.27 -14.08 -3.83
N SER A 112 6.52 -13.61 -3.86
CA SER A 112 7.49 -13.73 -2.75
C SER A 112 7.15 -12.86 -1.52
N PHE A 113 6.43 -11.76 -1.70
CA PHE A 113 6.11 -10.80 -0.64
C PHE A 113 4.64 -10.81 -0.22
N ALA A 114 3.72 -11.34 -1.03
CA ALA A 114 2.28 -11.34 -0.76
C ALA A 114 1.88 -11.85 0.64
N PRO A 115 2.48 -12.93 1.20
CA PRO A 115 2.17 -13.36 2.58
C PRO A 115 2.65 -12.35 3.64
N LEU A 116 3.80 -11.70 3.40
CA LEU A 116 4.41 -10.74 4.33
C LEU A 116 3.69 -9.40 4.32
N LEU A 117 3.19 -8.98 3.15
CA LEU A 117 2.46 -7.73 2.91
C LEU A 117 0.94 -7.85 3.04
N ALA A 118 0.43 -9.07 3.27
CA ALA A 118 -0.99 -9.43 3.20
C ALA A 118 -1.90 -8.41 3.92
N ASN A 119 -1.63 -8.18 5.20
CA ASN A 119 -2.45 -7.35 6.09
C ASN A 119 -2.44 -5.85 5.76
N VAL A 120 -1.38 -5.33 5.13
CA VAL A 120 -1.08 -3.88 5.08
C VAL A 120 -1.15 -3.27 3.68
N ILE A 121 -0.82 -4.05 2.64
CA ILE A 121 -0.76 -3.58 1.26
C ILE A 121 -1.53 -4.52 0.33
N CYS A 122 -1.11 -5.79 0.26
CA CYS A 122 -1.63 -6.74 -0.74
C CYS A 122 -3.14 -6.96 -0.65
N CYS A 123 -3.65 -7.45 0.48
CA CYS A 123 -5.06 -7.82 0.58
C CYS A 123 -6.01 -6.61 0.57
N PRO A 124 -5.69 -5.46 1.20
CA PRO A 124 -6.42 -4.22 0.98
C PRO A 124 -6.56 -3.82 -0.49
N GLN A 125 -5.51 -3.96 -1.31
CA GLN A 125 -5.59 -3.65 -2.74
C GLN A 125 -6.35 -4.73 -3.54
N PHE A 126 -6.13 -6.02 -3.26
CA PHE A 126 -6.82 -7.13 -3.91
C PHE A 126 -8.34 -7.07 -3.69
N GLN A 127 -8.76 -6.72 -2.48
CA GLN A 127 -10.16 -6.44 -2.16
C GLN A 127 -10.69 -5.21 -2.92
N ALA A 128 -9.87 -4.16 -3.08
CA ALA A 128 -10.23 -3.00 -3.88
C ALA A 128 -10.41 -3.32 -5.38
N MET A 129 -9.57 -4.17 -6.01
CA MET A 129 -9.81 -4.62 -7.42
C MET A 129 -11.19 -5.24 -7.57
N LEU A 130 -11.53 -6.19 -6.70
CA LEU A 130 -12.79 -6.93 -6.77
C LEU A 130 -14.00 -6.01 -6.62
N VAL A 131 -13.98 -5.11 -5.63
CA VAL A 131 -15.04 -4.12 -5.41
C VAL A 131 -15.15 -3.14 -6.59
N ILE A 132 -14.03 -2.63 -7.09
CA ILE A 132 -14.02 -1.64 -8.17
C ILE A 132 -14.42 -2.26 -9.50
N LEU A 133 -13.93 -3.45 -9.84
CA LEU A 133 -14.24 -4.14 -11.09
C LEU A 133 -15.74 -4.46 -11.21
N ILE A 134 -16.38 -4.93 -10.12
CA ILE A 134 -17.84 -5.12 -10.09
C ILE A 134 -18.55 -3.76 -10.17
N GLY A 135 -18.07 -2.74 -9.44
CA GLY A 135 -18.62 -1.37 -9.49
C GLY A 135 -18.58 -0.76 -10.91
N GLN A 136 -17.45 -0.86 -11.62
CA GLN A 136 -17.33 -0.39 -13.00
C GLN A 136 -18.20 -1.21 -13.97
N SER A 137 -18.35 -2.53 -13.76
CA SER A 137 -19.27 -3.37 -14.54
C SER A 137 -20.73 -2.95 -14.35
N SER A 138 -21.13 -2.62 -13.12
CA SER A 138 -22.50 -2.22 -12.77
C SER A 138 -22.99 -0.96 -13.50
N LYS A 139 -22.08 -0.10 -13.97
CA LYS A 139 -22.40 1.06 -14.84
C LYS A 139 -23.12 0.64 -16.13
N ASN A 140 -22.86 -0.58 -16.62
CA ASN A 140 -23.43 -1.13 -17.85
C ASN A 140 -24.49 -2.21 -17.58
N THR A 141 -24.35 -3.00 -16.51
CA THR A 141 -25.27 -4.12 -16.21
C THR A 141 -26.42 -3.76 -15.27
N GLY A 142 -26.29 -2.66 -14.51
CA GLY A 142 -27.18 -2.33 -13.40
C GLY A 142 -26.92 -3.14 -12.11
N MET A 143 -26.16 -4.23 -12.18
CA MET A 143 -25.99 -5.19 -11.08
C MET A 143 -24.75 -4.87 -10.23
N LEU A 144 -24.95 -4.74 -8.93
CA LEU A 144 -23.92 -4.55 -7.89
C LEU A 144 -23.37 -5.89 -7.35
N ALA A 145 -23.79 -7.03 -7.89
CA ALA A 145 -23.32 -8.36 -7.51
C ALA A 145 -23.24 -9.30 -8.72
N LEU A 146 -22.41 -10.35 -8.59
CA LEU A 146 -22.41 -11.49 -9.51
C LEU A 146 -23.34 -12.60 -8.99
N ASP A 147 -23.86 -13.42 -9.90
CA ASP A 147 -24.39 -14.73 -9.51
C ASP A 147 -23.26 -15.67 -9.07
N SER A 148 -23.60 -16.73 -8.35
CA SER A 148 -22.62 -17.69 -7.80
C SER A 148 -21.74 -18.35 -8.87
N THR A 149 -22.26 -18.59 -10.07
CA THR A 149 -21.51 -19.21 -11.17
C THR A 149 -20.50 -18.22 -11.77
N GLN A 150 -20.94 -16.98 -12.03
CA GLN A 150 -20.06 -15.89 -12.48
C GLN A 150 -18.98 -15.57 -11.45
N ALA A 151 -19.32 -15.53 -10.16
CA ALA A 151 -18.37 -15.27 -9.08
C ALA A 151 -17.21 -16.29 -9.04
N ASN A 152 -17.51 -17.58 -9.25
CA ASN A 152 -16.49 -18.62 -9.33
C ASN A 152 -15.55 -18.40 -10.54
N TYR A 153 -16.10 -18.21 -11.74
CA TYR A 153 -15.28 -18.01 -12.94
C TYR A 153 -14.49 -16.69 -12.91
N CYS A 154 -15.08 -15.61 -12.41
CA CYS A 154 -14.43 -14.31 -12.35
C CYS A 154 -13.31 -14.22 -11.31
N LEU A 155 -13.41 -14.93 -10.17
CA LEU A 155 -12.33 -14.95 -9.19
C LEU A 155 -11.12 -15.75 -9.71
N LEU A 156 -11.35 -16.89 -10.35
CA LEU A 156 -10.33 -17.68 -11.04
C LEU A 156 -9.68 -16.90 -12.20
N ASP A 157 -10.47 -16.19 -13.00
CA ASP A 157 -9.95 -15.38 -14.11
C ASP A 157 -9.17 -14.16 -13.60
N TYR A 158 -9.64 -13.45 -12.57
CA TYR A 158 -8.88 -12.34 -11.94
C TYR A 158 -7.54 -12.89 -11.39
N GLN A 159 -7.54 -14.01 -10.66
CA GLN A 159 -6.31 -14.67 -10.18
C GLN A 159 -5.32 -15.00 -11.30
N GLN A 160 -5.77 -15.67 -12.37
CA GLN A 160 -4.88 -16.08 -13.47
C GLN A 160 -4.23 -14.87 -14.14
N ILE A 161 -4.93 -13.75 -14.27
CA ILE A 161 -4.36 -12.49 -14.77
C ILE A 161 -3.27 -11.97 -13.83
N LEU A 162 -3.49 -12.00 -12.51
CA LEU A 162 -2.49 -11.56 -11.54
C LEU A 162 -1.27 -12.47 -11.46
N GLU A 163 -1.45 -13.79 -11.44
CA GLU A 163 -0.36 -14.78 -11.48
C GLU A 163 0.50 -14.60 -12.74
N SER A 164 -0.13 -14.34 -13.90
CA SER A 164 0.59 -14.03 -15.15
C SER A 164 1.41 -12.74 -15.12
N ARG A 165 1.15 -11.86 -14.13
CA ARG A 165 1.91 -10.64 -13.82
C ARG A 165 2.78 -10.80 -12.55
N GLY A 166 3.11 -12.02 -12.13
CA GLY A 166 4.06 -12.30 -11.05
C GLY A 166 3.49 -12.20 -9.62
N ALA A 167 2.18 -11.97 -9.47
CA ALA A 167 1.53 -12.03 -8.17
C ALA A 167 1.50 -13.47 -7.62
N SER A 168 1.13 -13.64 -6.35
CA SER A 168 0.89 -14.98 -5.80
C SER A 168 -0.31 -15.68 -6.46
N GLY A 169 -0.17 -16.96 -6.81
CA GLY A 169 -1.31 -17.79 -7.24
C GLY A 169 -2.29 -18.13 -6.10
N ASN A 170 -1.92 -17.91 -4.83
CA ASN A 170 -2.69 -18.34 -3.65
C ASN A 170 -3.48 -17.20 -2.98
N LEU A 171 -3.86 -16.13 -3.70
CA LEU A 171 -4.44 -14.92 -3.10
C LEU A 171 -5.80 -15.11 -2.41
N GLU A 172 -6.61 -16.10 -2.80
CA GLU A 172 -7.80 -16.48 -2.03
C GLU A 172 -7.45 -16.93 -0.60
N GLN A 173 -6.34 -17.67 -0.44
CA GLN A 173 -5.89 -18.20 0.85
C GLN A 173 -5.16 -17.12 1.67
N ILE A 174 -4.30 -16.32 1.02
CA ILE A 174 -3.54 -15.25 1.67
C ILE A 174 -4.47 -14.13 2.18
N CYS A 175 -5.53 -13.83 1.43
CA CYS A 175 -6.43 -12.71 1.72
C CYS A 175 -7.81 -13.12 2.28
N SER A 176 -8.03 -14.41 2.54
CA SER A 176 -9.34 -14.97 2.96
C SER A 176 -10.51 -14.53 2.07
N ILE A 177 -10.31 -14.58 0.75
CA ILE A 177 -11.33 -14.24 -0.26
C ILE A 177 -11.86 -15.51 -0.89
N HIS A 178 -13.16 -15.53 -1.16
CA HIS A 178 -13.90 -16.62 -1.76
C HIS A 178 -14.91 -16.07 -2.79
N PRO A 179 -15.50 -16.91 -3.67
CA PRO A 179 -16.52 -16.46 -4.63
C PRO A 179 -17.71 -15.74 -3.99
N LEU A 180 -18.10 -16.10 -2.76
CA LEU A 180 -19.19 -15.41 -2.03
C LEU A 180 -18.89 -13.91 -1.77
N ASN A 181 -17.62 -13.49 -1.72
CA ASN A 181 -17.25 -12.08 -1.57
C ASN A 181 -17.55 -11.24 -2.84
N LEU A 182 -17.89 -11.89 -3.97
CA LEU A 182 -18.25 -11.25 -5.24
C LEU A 182 -19.79 -11.29 -5.51
N THR A 183 -20.55 -12.09 -4.76
CA THR A 183 -22.03 -12.16 -4.87
C THR A 183 -22.70 -11.11 -3.96
N GLU A 184 -24.03 -11.18 -3.81
CA GLU A 184 -24.79 -10.36 -2.85
C GLU A 184 -24.62 -10.80 -1.38
N GLY A 185 -24.11 -12.02 -1.18
CA GLY A 185 -23.97 -12.65 0.13
C GLY A 185 -25.32 -12.78 0.85
N SER A 186 -25.53 -11.90 1.82
CA SER A 186 -26.69 -11.81 2.72
C SER A 186 -27.55 -10.56 2.49
N CYS A 187 -27.13 -9.65 1.60
CA CYS A 187 -27.82 -8.38 1.38
C CYS A 187 -29.06 -8.56 0.50
N PRO A 188 -30.22 -7.96 0.83
CA PRO A 188 -31.44 -8.08 0.01
C PRO A 188 -31.46 -7.23 -1.26
N VAL A 189 -30.43 -6.41 -1.50
CA VAL A 189 -30.35 -5.49 -2.65
C VAL A 189 -29.07 -5.78 -3.41
N ASN A 190 -29.20 -6.02 -4.72
CA ASN A 190 -28.11 -6.41 -5.59
C ASN A 190 -28.02 -5.59 -6.89
N ASP A 191 -28.88 -4.59 -7.11
CA ASP A 191 -28.86 -3.68 -8.26
C ASP A 191 -28.87 -2.19 -7.85
N ILE A 192 -28.52 -1.32 -8.80
CA ILE A 192 -28.42 0.12 -8.59
C ILE A 192 -29.78 0.78 -8.32
N SER A 193 -30.86 0.34 -8.97
CA SER A 193 -32.16 1.01 -8.89
C SER A 193 -32.84 0.79 -7.54
N GLU A 194 -32.77 -0.43 -7.00
CA GLU A 194 -33.25 -0.70 -5.65
C GLU A 194 -32.36 -0.06 -4.58
N PHE A 195 -31.04 -0.04 -4.79
CA PHE A 195 -30.09 0.64 -3.90
C PHE A 195 -30.39 2.14 -3.77
N GLU A 196 -30.55 2.84 -4.91
CA GLU A 196 -30.83 4.28 -4.93
C GLU A 196 -32.26 4.62 -4.50
N SER A 197 -33.18 3.64 -4.48
CA SER A 197 -34.50 3.77 -3.83
C SER A 197 -34.44 3.68 -2.29
N ALA A 198 -33.39 3.06 -1.74
CA ALA A 198 -33.31 2.67 -0.33
C ALA A 198 -32.49 3.64 0.55
N ILE A 199 -31.60 4.44 -0.04
CA ILE A 199 -30.69 5.32 0.71
C ILE A 199 -30.64 6.75 0.15
N ASP A 200 -30.10 7.67 0.95
CA ASP A 200 -29.67 8.97 0.44
C ASP A 200 -28.29 8.83 -0.21
N SER A 201 -28.31 8.46 -1.49
CA SER A 201 -27.12 8.35 -2.34
C SER A 201 -26.33 9.66 -2.45
N SER A 202 -26.99 10.82 -2.30
CA SER A 202 -26.33 12.12 -2.37
C SER A 202 -25.48 12.37 -1.12
N LYS A 203 -26.02 12.11 0.07
CA LYS A 203 -25.30 12.16 1.35
C LYS A 203 -24.17 11.14 1.38
N LEU A 204 -24.39 9.91 0.90
CA LEU A 204 -23.34 8.88 0.85
C LEU A 204 -22.18 9.30 -0.06
N LEU A 205 -22.46 9.80 -1.27
CA LEU A 205 -21.42 10.24 -2.18
C LEU A 205 -20.66 11.46 -1.62
N LEU A 206 -21.36 12.47 -1.08
CA LEU A 206 -20.74 13.63 -0.45
C LEU A 206 -19.82 13.28 0.73
N ALA A 207 -20.15 12.24 1.50
CA ALA A 207 -19.30 11.75 2.60
C ALA A 207 -18.05 11.00 2.13
N CYS A 208 -18.05 10.46 0.90
CA CYS A 208 -17.05 9.50 0.42
C CYS A 208 -16.29 9.90 -0.85
N GLU A 209 -16.70 10.94 -1.60
CA GLU A 209 -15.99 11.42 -2.80
C GLU A 209 -14.56 11.90 -2.45
N ARG A 210 -14.38 12.49 -1.26
CA ARG A 210 -13.13 13.13 -0.82
C ARG A 210 -12.76 12.75 0.61
N VAL A 211 -12.50 11.47 0.80
CA VAL A 211 -11.97 10.92 2.07
C VAL A 211 -10.59 11.53 2.35
N ASP A 212 -10.48 12.43 3.32
CA ASP A 212 -9.18 12.79 3.90
C ASP A 212 -8.69 11.65 4.81
N ALA A 213 -7.42 11.26 4.67
CA ALA A 213 -6.92 10.05 5.31
C ALA A 213 -6.77 10.19 6.84
N VAL A 214 -6.44 11.37 7.35
CA VAL A 214 -6.27 11.58 8.81
C VAL A 214 -7.65 11.74 9.46
N ASN A 215 -8.52 12.56 8.88
CA ASN A 215 -9.88 12.77 9.41
C ASN A 215 -10.75 11.52 9.30
N GLU A 216 -10.58 10.67 8.28
CA GLU A 216 -11.34 9.42 8.19
C GLU A 216 -10.96 8.43 9.30
N CYS A 217 -9.68 8.30 9.66
CA CYS A 217 -9.29 7.39 10.72
C CYS A 217 -9.72 7.84 12.12
N CYS A 218 -10.12 9.12 12.27
CA CYS A 218 -10.55 9.69 13.56
C CYS A 218 -12.05 9.99 13.67
N SER A 219 -12.67 10.47 12.59
CA SER A 219 -14.10 10.83 12.55
C SER A 219 -14.93 9.82 11.76
N GLN A 220 -14.29 8.90 11.02
CA GLN A 220 -14.93 7.83 10.24
C GLN A 220 -16.07 8.35 9.35
N ILE A 221 -15.90 9.48 8.68
CA ILE A 221 -17.01 10.20 8.02
C ILE A 221 -17.63 9.33 6.91
N CYS A 222 -16.79 8.78 6.04
CA CYS A 222 -17.25 7.88 4.99
C CYS A 222 -17.64 6.50 5.55
N GLN A 223 -16.87 5.92 6.47
CA GLN A 223 -17.19 4.63 7.08
C GLN A 223 -18.51 4.65 7.87
N ASN A 224 -18.84 5.75 8.55
CA ASN A 224 -20.12 5.96 9.22
C ASN A 224 -21.26 6.07 8.20
N ALA A 225 -21.07 6.81 7.10
CA ALA A 225 -22.07 6.90 6.02
C ALA A 225 -22.31 5.55 5.33
N ILE A 226 -21.24 4.78 5.07
CA ILE A 226 -21.30 3.40 4.54
C ILE A 226 -22.06 2.48 5.50
N ARG A 227 -21.77 2.56 6.81
CA ARG A 227 -22.43 1.74 7.84
C ARG A 227 -23.91 2.12 7.99
N GLU A 228 -24.26 3.41 7.90
CA GLU A 228 -25.65 3.89 7.87
C GLU A 228 -26.41 3.35 6.66
N ALA A 229 -25.81 3.42 5.47
CA ALA A 229 -26.40 2.90 4.23
C ALA A 229 -26.58 1.37 4.30
N ALA A 230 -25.55 0.62 4.68
CA ALA A 230 -25.59 -0.83 4.80
C ALA A 230 -26.64 -1.30 5.82
N THR A 231 -26.78 -0.58 6.95
CA THR A 231 -27.81 -0.87 7.96
C THR A 231 -29.22 -0.60 7.43
N LYS A 232 -29.44 0.54 6.74
CA LYS A 232 -30.73 0.86 6.10
C LYS A 232 -31.16 -0.21 5.10
N ILE A 233 -30.23 -0.69 4.27
CA ILE A 233 -30.50 -1.71 3.26
C ILE A 233 -30.78 -3.07 3.93
N ALA A 234 -30.01 -3.46 4.96
CA ALA A 234 -30.20 -4.72 5.69
C ALA A 234 -31.56 -4.83 6.43
N LEU A 235 -32.24 -3.71 6.68
CA LEU A 235 -33.54 -3.64 7.36
C LEU A 235 -34.75 -3.51 6.41
N ARG A 236 -34.52 -3.35 5.10
CA ARG A 236 -35.53 -2.91 4.11
C ARG A 236 -36.79 -3.79 4.04
N ASP A 237 -36.67 -5.08 4.27
CA ASP A 237 -37.76 -6.06 4.13
C ASP A 237 -38.50 -6.37 5.45
N GLY A 238 -38.44 -5.44 6.43
CA GLY A 238 -38.97 -5.69 7.77
C GLY A 238 -38.11 -6.64 8.61
N GLY A 239 -36.80 -6.68 8.30
CA GLY A 239 -35.85 -7.56 8.98
C GLY A 239 -35.63 -7.15 10.44
N LEU A 240 -36.28 -7.90 11.36
CA LEU A 240 -36.16 -7.85 12.82
C LEU A 240 -36.85 -6.63 13.48
N THR A 241 -37.73 -6.91 14.43
CA THR A 241 -38.16 -5.93 15.43
C THR A 241 -37.08 -5.77 16.50
N SER A 242 -37.22 -4.75 17.37
CA SER A 242 -36.30 -4.50 18.48
C SER A 242 -36.08 -5.70 19.42
N MET A 243 -37.01 -6.68 19.45
CA MET A 243 -36.86 -7.91 20.25
C MET A 243 -36.01 -8.98 19.55
N ASP A 244 -36.10 -9.10 18.23
CA ASP A 244 -35.42 -10.17 17.47
C ASP A 244 -33.90 -9.93 17.38
N ILE A 245 -33.48 -8.66 17.41
CA ILE A 245 -32.07 -8.24 17.39
C ILE A 245 -31.27 -8.87 18.54
N SER A 246 -31.90 -9.12 19.69
CA SER A 246 -31.26 -9.76 20.84
C SER A 246 -31.05 -11.27 20.68
N ASN A 247 -31.73 -11.92 19.74
CA ASN A 247 -31.66 -13.37 19.54
C ASN A 247 -30.78 -13.75 18.33
N ASN A 248 -30.88 -13.00 17.22
CA ASN A 248 -30.21 -13.32 15.96
C ASN A 248 -29.01 -12.38 15.66
N LEU A 249 -28.37 -11.83 16.69
CA LEU A 249 -27.28 -10.84 16.56
C LEU A 249 -26.15 -11.22 15.57
N PRO A 250 -25.66 -12.47 15.47
CA PRO A 250 -24.62 -12.84 14.50
C PRO A 250 -25.09 -12.78 13.04
N GLU A 251 -26.34 -13.16 12.78
CA GLU A 251 -26.98 -13.13 11.47
C GLU A 251 -27.28 -11.69 11.03
N HIS A 252 -27.68 -10.83 11.98
CA HIS A 252 -27.84 -9.39 11.74
C HIS A 252 -26.50 -8.72 11.41
N TYR A 253 -25.40 -9.09 12.09
CA TYR A 253 -24.06 -8.58 11.78
C TYR A 253 -23.58 -9.02 10.39
N SER A 254 -23.73 -10.30 10.03
CA SER A 254 -23.36 -10.78 8.69
C SER A 254 -24.25 -10.21 7.58
N ARG A 255 -25.50 -9.84 7.87
CA ARG A 255 -26.37 -9.10 6.93
C ARG A 255 -25.86 -7.68 6.66
N ILE A 256 -25.44 -6.96 7.70
CA ILE A 256 -24.85 -5.62 7.56
C ILE A 256 -23.53 -5.67 6.78
N ASP A 257 -22.66 -6.65 7.03
CA ASP A 257 -21.38 -6.74 6.32
C ASP A 257 -21.54 -7.14 4.85
N GLY A 258 -22.50 -8.03 4.53
CA GLY A 258 -22.91 -8.29 3.15
C GLY A 258 -23.36 -7.01 2.43
N CYS A 259 -24.20 -6.20 3.08
CA CYS A 259 -24.62 -4.91 2.51
C CYS A 259 -23.49 -3.86 2.47
N ARG A 260 -22.49 -3.93 3.35
CA ARG A 260 -21.28 -3.08 3.26
C ARG A 260 -20.57 -3.30 1.93
N SER A 261 -20.44 -4.55 1.49
CA SER A 261 -19.86 -4.89 0.18
C SER A 261 -20.63 -4.24 -0.98
N ILE A 262 -21.97 -4.34 -0.97
CA ILE A 262 -22.85 -3.70 -1.97
C ILE A 262 -22.67 -2.17 -1.99
N VAL A 263 -22.64 -1.52 -0.83
CA VAL A 263 -22.42 -0.05 -0.72
C VAL A 263 -21.07 0.36 -1.31
N LEU A 264 -19.99 -0.40 -1.05
CA LEU A 264 -18.66 -0.10 -1.59
C LEU A 264 -18.58 -0.30 -3.12
N ARG A 265 -19.29 -1.30 -3.66
CA ARG A 265 -19.41 -1.52 -5.12
C ARG A 265 -20.22 -0.41 -5.80
N TRP A 266 -21.29 0.08 -5.16
CA TRP A 266 -22.06 1.23 -5.66
C TRP A 266 -21.24 2.53 -5.63
N LEU A 267 -20.49 2.81 -4.57
CA LEU A 267 -19.54 3.93 -4.54
C LEU A 267 -18.55 3.83 -5.72
N SER A 268 -18.06 2.62 -5.97
CA SER A 268 -17.18 2.33 -7.10
C SER A 268 -17.87 2.36 -8.48
N SER A 269 -19.20 2.44 -8.55
CA SER A 269 -19.96 2.68 -9.80
C SER A 269 -20.27 4.15 -10.04
N ARG A 270 -20.09 5.02 -9.02
CA ARG A 270 -20.22 6.48 -9.15
C ARG A 270 -18.87 7.18 -9.33
N LEU A 271 -17.78 6.59 -8.85
CA LEU A 271 -16.41 7.07 -9.03
C LEU A 271 -15.73 6.51 -10.31
N ASP A 272 -14.62 7.12 -10.71
CA ASP A 272 -13.64 6.50 -11.62
C ASP A 272 -12.76 5.47 -10.87
N PRO A 273 -12.04 4.57 -11.56
CA PRO A 273 -11.27 3.51 -10.91
C PRO A 273 -10.16 3.99 -9.96
N LEU A 274 -9.52 5.14 -10.23
CA LEU A 274 -8.42 5.65 -9.42
C LEU A 274 -8.94 6.37 -8.17
N SER A 275 -9.97 7.21 -8.32
CA SER A 275 -10.65 7.82 -7.16
C SER A 275 -11.27 6.76 -6.27
N ALA A 276 -11.92 5.74 -6.84
CA ALA A 276 -12.46 4.61 -6.09
C ALA A 276 -11.35 3.87 -5.31
N LYS A 277 -10.20 3.59 -5.94
CA LYS A 277 -9.03 3.02 -5.27
C LYS A 277 -8.56 3.88 -4.10
N HIS A 278 -8.42 5.20 -4.28
CA HIS A 278 -7.99 6.09 -3.19
C HIS A 278 -8.98 6.12 -2.03
N VAL A 279 -10.28 6.12 -2.29
CA VAL A 279 -11.34 6.06 -1.28
C VAL A 279 -11.27 4.73 -0.52
N LEU A 280 -11.26 3.59 -1.22
CA LEU A 280 -11.21 2.26 -0.59
C LEU A 280 -9.92 2.03 0.20
N ARG A 281 -8.74 2.41 -0.35
CA ARG A 281 -7.45 2.27 0.34
C ARG A 281 -7.35 3.17 1.57
N ARG A 282 -7.88 4.40 1.55
CA ARG A 282 -7.92 5.25 2.75
C ARG A 282 -8.81 4.65 3.84
N ILE A 283 -9.99 4.14 3.47
CA ILE A 283 -10.91 3.43 4.37
C ILE A 283 -10.24 2.18 4.98
N SER A 284 -9.60 1.34 4.17
CA SER A 284 -8.92 0.13 4.67
C SER A 284 -7.75 0.46 5.58
N ASN A 285 -6.97 1.48 5.24
CA ASN A 285 -5.75 1.85 5.96
C ASN A 285 -6.05 2.38 7.38
N CYS A 286 -7.25 2.89 7.65
CA CYS A 286 -7.66 3.16 9.02
C CYS A 286 -7.81 1.89 9.86
N ASN A 287 -8.34 0.82 9.24
CA ASN A 287 -8.76 -0.39 9.92
C ASN A 287 -7.61 -1.41 10.09
N VAL A 288 -6.61 -1.43 9.20
CA VAL A 288 -5.43 -2.31 9.37
C VAL A 288 -4.68 -2.07 10.68
N ASN A 289 -4.81 -0.86 11.24
CA ASN A 289 -4.11 -0.40 12.44
C ASN A 289 -4.84 -0.72 13.76
N GLU A 290 -5.99 -1.38 13.74
CA GLU A 290 -6.80 -1.61 14.96
C GLU A 290 -6.24 -2.71 15.88
N ALA A 291 -5.26 -3.51 15.43
CA ALA A 291 -4.64 -4.58 16.21
C ALA A 291 -3.23 -4.95 15.73
N CYS A 292 -2.47 -5.64 16.60
CA CYS A 292 -1.25 -6.35 16.21
C CYS A 292 -1.58 -7.59 15.34
N PRO A 293 -0.98 -7.75 14.15
CA PRO A 293 -1.20 -8.91 13.28
C PRO A 293 -0.28 -10.12 13.60
N LEU A 294 0.73 -9.94 14.44
CA LEU A 294 1.75 -10.97 14.69
C LEU A 294 1.27 -12.09 15.61
N VAL A 295 1.59 -13.33 15.25
CA VAL A 295 1.33 -14.51 16.09
C VAL A 295 2.49 -14.69 17.07
N PHE A 296 2.24 -14.50 18.37
CA PHE A 296 3.25 -14.67 19.42
C PHE A 296 3.46 -16.15 19.78
N PRO A 297 4.59 -16.80 19.40
CA PRO A 297 4.88 -18.19 19.78
C PRO A 297 5.16 -18.34 21.28
N ASP A 298 5.51 -19.54 21.72
CA ASP A 298 5.76 -19.83 23.14
C ASP A 298 6.93 -19.00 23.71
N THR A 299 6.64 -18.30 24.82
CA THR A 299 7.53 -17.39 25.55
C THR A 299 8.33 -18.07 26.66
N THR A 300 8.16 -19.38 26.90
CA THR A 300 8.88 -20.14 27.96
C THR A 300 10.38 -19.84 28.00
N LYS A 301 11.10 -19.96 26.87
CA LYS A 301 12.55 -19.71 26.78
C LYS A 301 12.97 -18.31 27.22
N VAL A 302 12.19 -17.28 26.88
CA VAL A 302 12.45 -15.90 27.34
C VAL A 302 12.29 -15.85 28.86
N THR A 303 11.25 -16.49 29.40
CA THR A 303 10.95 -16.46 30.84
C THR A 303 11.91 -17.32 31.68
N GLU A 304 12.57 -18.32 31.09
CA GLU A 304 13.62 -19.12 31.74
C GLU A 304 14.83 -18.26 32.13
N TYR A 305 15.27 -17.39 31.22
CA TYR A 305 16.45 -16.54 31.42
C TYR A 305 16.14 -15.14 31.98
N CYS A 306 14.95 -14.59 31.66
CA CYS A 306 14.55 -13.24 32.05
C CYS A 306 13.56 -13.16 33.23
N GLY A 307 12.92 -14.27 33.63
CA GLY A 307 11.86 -14.28 34.64
C GLY A 307 12.37 -14.14 36.08
N ASN A 308 11.53 -13.56 36.96
CA ASN A 308 11.75 -13.29 38.39
C ASN A 308 12.96 -12.40 38.73
N ARG A 309 14.17 -12.87 38.44
CA ARG A 309 15.45 -12.16 38.63
C ARG A 309 16.46 -12.69 37.62
N ILE A 310 16.84 -11.85 36.67
CA ILE A 310 17.83 -12.17 35.62
C ILE A 310 19.12 -12.67 36.28
N LYS A 311 19.55 -13.89 35.91
CA LYS A 311 20.79 -14.53 36.41
C LYS A 311 21.98 -14.34 35.47
N ASN A 312 21.71 -14.22 34.18
CA ASN A 312 22.70 -14.02 33.13
C ASN A 312 22.09 -13.07 32.09
N ASN A 313 22.63 -11.86 32.01
CA ASN A 313 22.12 -10.78 31.17
C ASN A 313 22.17 -11.16 29.69
N THR A 314 23.31 -11.71 29.24
CA THR A 314 23.54 -12.12 27.85
C THR A 314 22.61 -13.26 27.43
N ALA A 315 22.33 -14.22 28.31
CA ALA A 315 21.37 -15.29 28.04
C ALA A 315 19.93 -14.78 27.96
N CYS A 316 19.54 -13.83 28.81
CA CYS A 316 18.22 -13.21 28.75
C CYS A 316 18.03 -12.43 27.42
N CYS A 317 18.98 -11.57 27.06
CA CYS A 317 18.86 -10.82 25.81
C CYS A 317 18.93 -11.74 24.59
N SER A 318 19.89 -12.66 24.50
CA SER A 318 19.93 -13.63 23.39
C SER A 318 18.64 -14.45 23.27
N ALA A 319 17.97 -14.81 24.36
CA ALA A 319 16.66 -15.46 24.30
C ALA A 319 15.54 -14.54 23.79
N MET A 320 15.58 -13.24 24.14
CA MET A 320 14.65 -12.22 23.63
C MET A 320 14.90 -11.90 22.14
N ASP A 321 16.16 -11.73 21.75
CA ASP A 321 16.60 -11.43 20.38
C ASP A 321 16.15 -12.55 19.42
N ASN A 322 16.43 -13.81 19.79
CA ASN A 322 15.93 -14.97 19.05
C ASN A 322 14.39 -15.00 18.97
N TYR A 323 13.69 -14.57 20.02
CA TYR A 323 12.23 -14.52 20.03
C TYR A 323 11.69 -13.45 19.06
N VAL A 324 12.23 -12.23 19.07
CA VAL A 324 11.82 -11.19 18.11
C VAL A 324 12.20 -11.55 16.68
N SER A 325 13.35 -12.18 16.42
CA SER A 325 13.69 -12.70 15.09
C SER A 325 12.79 -13.83 14.57
N HIS A 326 11.92 -14.42 15.41
CA HIS A 326 10.81 -15.28 14.99
C HIS A 326 9.51 -14.51 14.70
N LEU A 327 9.36 -13.28 15.18
CA LEU A 327 8.23 -12.39 14.88
C LEU A 327 8.46 -11.64 13.55
N GLN A 328 9.65 -11.07 13.38
CA GLN A 328 10.06 -10.28 12.21
C GLN A 328 9.84 -11.00 10.87
N LYS A 329 9.94 -12.33 10.88
CA LYS A 329 9.80 -13.20 9.71
C LYS A 329 8.36 -13.48 9.30
N GLN A 330 7.37 -12.91 10.00
CA GLN A 330 5.94 -13.15 9.74
C GLN A 330 5.31 -12.13 8.78
N SER A 331 5.61 -10.84 8.93
CA SER A 331 4.93 -9.77 8.17
C SER A 331 5.68 -8.43 8.25
N PHE A 332 5.49 -7.58 7.23
CA PHE A 332 5.75 -6.15 7.35
C PHE A 332 4.57 -5.49 8.10
N ILE A 333 4.87 -4.66 9.08
CA ILE A 333 3.86 -4.00 9.91
C ILE A 333 4.03 -2.48 9.93
N THR A 334 2.95 -1.77 10.24
CA THR A 334 3.00 -0.31 10.44
C THR A 334 3.66 0.04 11.78
N ASN A 335 4.15 1.27 11.89
CA ASN A 335 4.62 1.86 13.14
C ASN A 335 3.63 1.71 14.33
N LEU A 336 2.33 1.78 14.08
CA LEU A 336 1.27 1.64 15.07
C LEU A 336 0.98 0.18 15.42
N GLN A 337 0.92 -0.71 14.41
CA GLN A 337 0.86 -2.15 14.66
C GLN A 337 2.04 -2.62 15.52
N ALA A 338 3.24 -2.08 15.30
CA ALA A 338 4.42 -2.38 16.12
C ALA A 338 4.27 -1.93 17.58
N LEU A 339 3.68 -0.75 17.85
CA LEU A 339 3.38 -0.27 19.21
C LEU A 339 2.46 -1.26 19.95
N ASP A 340 1.38 -1.70 19.31
CA ASP A 340 0.43 -2.63 19.91
C ASP A 340 1.01 -4.04 20.03
N CYS A 341 1.84 -4.49 19.08
CA CYS A 341 2.56 -5.75 19.19
C CYS A 341 3.54 -5.77 20.38
N ALA A 342 4.30 -4.69 20.57
CA ALA A 342 5.19 -4.54 21.73
C ALA A 342 4.40 -4.53 23.05
N SER A 343 3.28 -3.79 23.09
CA SER A 343 2.40 -3.74 24.27
C SER A 343 1.85 -5.13 24.63
N LEU A 344 1.29 -5.86 23.65
CA LEU A 344 0.71 -7.18 23.86
C LEU A 344 1.76 -8.23 24.28
N LEU A 345 2.95 -8.21 23.67
CA LEU A 345 4.04 -9.11 24.06
C LEU A 345 4.55 -8.78 25.47
N GLY A 346 4.69 -7.50 25.81
CA GLY A 346 5.08 -7.07 27.16
C GLY A 346 4.09 -7.55 28.22
N LEU A 347 2.77 -7.42 27.96
CA LEU A 347 1.72 -7.94 28.84
C LEU A 347 1.75 -9.48 28.93
N LYS A 348 2.08 -10.20 27.85
CA LYS A 348 2.25 -11.67 27.85
C LYS A 348 3.43 -12.10 28.74
N LEU A 349 4.56 -11.39 28.65
CA LEU A 349 5.77 -11.64 29.43
C LEU A 349 5.58 -11.32 30.92
N GLN A 350 4.91 -10.21 31.25
CA GLN A 350 4.59 -9.84 32.64
C GLN A 350 3.69 -10.89 33.33
N LYS A 351 2.69 -11.43 32.62
CA LYS A 351 1.85 -12.55 33.10
C LYS A 351 2.65 -13.83 33.37
N MET A 352 3.88 -13.94 32.88
CA MET A 352 4.81 -15.05 33.12
C MET A 352 5.98 -14.64 34.05
N ASN A 353 5.77 -13.65 34.93
CA ASN A 353 6.72 -13.17 35.94
C ASN A 353 8.01 -12.52 35.39
N VAL A 354 8.00 -11.98 34.17
CA VAL A 354 9.06 -11.07 33.71
C VAL A 354 8.73 -9.66 34.23
N THR A 355 9.38 -9.27 35.31
CA THR A 355 9.13 -7.99 36.02
C THR A 355 10.05 -6.85 35.54
N THR A 356 11.25 -7.18 35.09
CA THR A 356 12.19 -6.21 34.48
C THR A 356 11.67 -5.76 33.12
N ASN A 357 11.82 -4.47 32.80
CA ASN A 357 11.64 -3.98 31.43
C ASN A 357 12.75 -4.53 30.52
N ILE A 358 12.51 -5.70 29.91
CA ILE A 358 13.53 -6.34 29.07
C ILE A 358 13.72 -5.64 27.72
N TYR A 359 12.77 -4.82 27.27
CA TYR A 359 12.93 -4.02 26.04
C TYR A 359 14.01 -2.95 26.21
N SER A 360 13.93 -2.15 27.28
CA SER A 360 14.97 -1.17 27.60
C SER A 360 16.30 -1.81 28.02
N PHE A 361 16.28 -3.05 28.53
CA PHE A 361 17.47 -3.77 28.98
C PHE A 361 18.26 -4.41 27.81
N CYS A 362 17.54 -4.98 26.83
CA CYS A 362 18.11 -5.63 25.64
C CYS A 362 18.04 -4.75 24.38
N GLN A 363 17.69 -3.48 24.53
CA GLN A 363 17.63 -2.48 23.45
C GLN A 363 16.61 -2.81 22.33
N ILE A 364 15.51 -3.48 22.69
CA ILE A 364 14.43 -3.81 21.74
C ILE A 364 13.67 -2.54 21.32
N THR A 365 13.49 -2.39 20.03
CA THR A 365 12.87 -1.25 19.32
C THR A 365 11.66 -1.71 18.49
N LEU A 366 10.86 -0.77 17.98
CA LEU A 366 9.65 -1.09 17.23
C LEU A 366 9.93 -1.81 15.90
N LYS A 367 10.99 -1.43 15.17
CA LYS A 367 11.44 -2.14 13.96
C LYS A 367 11.74 -3.62 14.20
N ASP A 368 12.05 -4.02 15.44
CA ASP A 368 12.36 -5.42 15.78
C ASP A 368 11.11 -6.30 15.81
N PHE A 369 9.93 -5.75 15.53
CA PHE A 369 8.69 -6.48 15.25
C PHE A 369 8.38 -6.58 13.73
N SER A 370 9.17 -5.93 12.86
CA SER A 370 9.05 -5.95 11.38
C SER A 370 10.27 -6.63 10.73
N LEU A 371 10.23 -6.92 9.43
CA LEU A 371 11.25 -7.72 8.75
C LEU A 371 12.62 -7.01 8.64
N GLN A 372 13.57 -7.32 9.53
CA GLN A 372 14.84 -6.60 9.67
C GLN A 372 15.81 -6.66 8.46
N GLU A 373 15.97 -7.78 7.76
CA GLU A 373 17.09 -7.96 6.79
C GLU A 373 16.94 -7.14 5.49
N SER A 374 15.80 -6.50 5.25
CA SER A 374 15.60 -5.59 4.11
C SER A 374 14.51 -4.52 4.36
N GLY A 375 14.04 -4.37 5.60
CA GLY A 375 12.78 -3.70 5.90
C GLY A 375 12.83 -2.70 7.05
N CYS A 376 11.79 -1.88 7.04
CA CYS A 376 11.51 -0.79 7.96
C CYS A 376 10.09 -0.99 8.53
N LEU A 377 9.63 -0.05 9.36
CA LEU A 377 8.22 0.11 9.67
C LEU A 377 7.52 0.82 8.52
N LEU A 378 6.34 0.34 8.15
CA LEU A 378 5.49 1.07 7.21
C LEU A 378 4.85 2.28 7.90
N PRO A 379 4.61 3.39 7.18
CA PRO A 379 3.80 4.49 7.66
C PRO A 379 2.42 4.00 8.13
N SER A 380 1.81 4.70 9.10
CA SER A 380 0.47 4.37 9.60
C SER A 380 -0.60 4.35 8.49
N LEU A 381 -0.36 5.09 7.41
CA LEU A 381 -1.16 5.04 6.18
C LEU A 381 -0.31 4.39 5.07
N PRO A 382 -0.25 3.05 4.98
CA PRO A 382 0.63 2.38 4.03
C PRO A 382 0.23 2.67 2.57
N SER A 383 1.17 3.21 1.82
CA SER A 383 1.06 3.38 0.36
C SER A 383 1.05 2.04 -0.37
N ASP A 384 0.88 2.09 -1.69
CA ASP A 384 1.12 0.93 -2.55
C ASP A 384 2.63 0.69 -2.71
N ALA A 385 3.00 -0.53 -3.09
CA ALA A 385 4.38 -0.92 -3.38
C ALA A 385 4.86 -0.30 -4.70
N MET A 386 6.12 0.11 -4.73
CA MET A 386 6.76 0.71 -5.91
C MET A 386 7.56 -0.35 -6.65
N PHE A 387 7.46 -0.39 -7.99
CA PHE A 387 8.27 -1.25 -8.83
C PHE A 387 9.04 -0.43 -9.87
N ASP A 388 10.34 -0.70 -9.97
CA ASP A 388 11.22 -0.22 -11.03
C ASP A 388 11.92 -1.40 -11.73
N PRO A 389 12.06 -1.41 -13.07
CA PRO A 389 12.73 -2.50 -13.79
C PRO A 389 14.21 -2.71 -13.42
N SER A 390 14.90 -1.66 -12.97
CA SER A 390 16.30 -1.69 -12.52
C SER A 390 16.43 -1.81 -11.00
N SER A 391 15.55 -1.15 -10.24
CA SER A 391 15.58 -1.09 -8.77
C SER A 391 14.51 -1.96 -8.06
N GLY A 392 13.91 -2.91 -8.78
CA GLY A 392 13.07 -3.98 -8.24
C GLY A 392 11.81 -3.48 -7.53
N ILE A 393 11.33 -4.24 -6.53
CA ILE A 393 10.26 -3.77 -5.64
C ILE A 393 10.85 -3.05 -4.42
N SER A 394 10.28 -1.90 -4.09
CA SER A 394 10.57 -1.12 -2.89
C SER A 394 9.29 -0.60 -2.23
N PHE A 395 9.39 -0.18 -0.97
CA PHE A 395 8.28 0.30 -0.16
C PHE A 395 8.65 1.65 0.48
N THR A 396 7.66 2.50 0.75
CA THR A 396 7.86 3.72 1.54
C THR A 396 8.00 3.36 3.01
N CYS A 397 9.14 3.73 3.62
CA CYS A 397 9.39 3.58 5.06
C CYS A 397 8.84 4.78 5.86
N ASP A 398 8.46 4.53 7.12
CA ASP A 398 8.43 5.58 8.15
C ASP A 398 9.88 5.90 8.57
N LEU A 399 10.18 7.16 8.88
CA LEU A 399 11.55 7.63 9.13
C LEU A 399 12.00 7.46 10.59
N ASN A 400 11.17 6.85 11.43
CA ASN A 400 11.38 6.76 12.88
C ASN A 400 11.55 5.32 13.40
N ASP A 401 12.22 4.46 12.62
CA ASP A 401 12.39 3.03 12.90
C ASP A 401 13.01 2.70 14.28
N ASN A 402 13.81 3.60 14.85
CA ASN A 402 14.58 3.36 16.07
C ASN A 402 13.86 3.76 17.38
N ILE A 403 12.52 3.91 17.37
CA ILE A 403 11.74 4.09 18.60
C ILE A 403 11.90 2.86 19.52
N ALA A 404 12.28 3.09 20.78
CA ALA A 404 12.34 2.04 21.80
C ALA A 404 10.97 1.40 22.05
N ALA A 405 10.90 0.06 22.12
CA ALA A 405 9.63 -0.64 22.27
C ALA A 405 8.97 -0.34 23.64
N PRO A 406 7.68 0.02 23.69
CA PRO A 406 7.02 0.39 24.93
C PRO A 406 6.83 -0.82 25.84
N TRP A 407 7.42 -0.79 27.02
CA TRP A 407 7.11 -1.75 28.07
C TRP A 407 5.82 -1.31 28.79
N PRO A 408 4.76 -2.13 28.76
CA PRO A 408 3.45 -1.70 29.27
C PRO A 408 3.49 -1.54 30.79
N SER A 409 2.90 -0.46 31.30
CA SER A 409 2.51 -0.40 32.71
C SER A 409 1.30 -1.30 32.93
N ALA A 410 1.20 -1.94 34.10
CA ALA A 410 0.19 -2.95 34.42
C ALA A 410 -1.29 -2.44 34.44
N SER A 411 -1.52 -1.20 34.05
CA SER A 411 -2.82 -0.52 33.96
C SER A 411 -3.07 0.17 32.60
N GLY A 412 -2.16 0.02 31.62
CA GLY A 412 -2.26 0.68 30.32
C GLY A 412 -3.06 -0.12 29.29
N ALA A 413 -4.20 0.41 28.85
CA ALA A 413 -4.87 -0.03 27.64
C ALA A 413 -4.19 0.58 26.39
N PRO A 414 -4.25 -0.07 25.20
CA PRO A 414 -3.80 0.56 23.96
C PRO A 414 -4.59 1.85 23.71
N THR A 415 -3.87 2.93 23.44
CA THR A 415 -4.45 4.28 23.33
C THR A 415 -4.79 4.55 21.87
N SER A 416 -6.08 4.80 21.59
CA SER A 416 -6.55 5.07 20.23
C SER A 416 -5.84 6.27 19.60
N PHE A 417 -5.65 6.21 18.28
CA PHE A 417 -4.84 7.16 17.52
C PHE A 417 -5.28 8.62 17.72
N CYS A 418 -6.58 8.83 17.92
CA CYS A 418 -7.24 10.13 17.83
C CYS A 418 -7.56 10.80 19.18
N ASN A 419 -7.26 10.14 20.30
CA ASN A 419 -7.31 10.74 21.65
C ASN A 419 -5.92 11.18 22.15
N LYS A 420 -4.89 11.13 21.31
CA LYS A 420 -3.51 11.50 21.67
C LYS A 420 -3.25 12.98 21.47
N SER A 421 -3.50 13.77 22.52
CA SER A 421 -2.76 15.02 22.79
C SER A 421 -1.40 14.76 23.50
N VAL A 422 -0.87 13.54 23.33
CA VAL A 422 0.47 13.15 23.74
C VAL A 422 1.42 13.52 22.61
N ASN A 423 2.64 13.97 22.95
CA ASN A 423 3.69 14.28 21.98
C ASN A 423 4.12 13.03 21.20
N LEU A 424 3.38 12.68 20.15
CA LEU A 424 3.99 12.01 19.01
C LEU A 424 5.08 12.93 18.46
N PRO A 425 6.23 12.40 17.99
CA PRO A 425 7.06 13.15 17.06
C PRO A 425 6.17 13.55 15.88
N GLU A 426 6.26 14.81 15.45
CA GLU A 426 5.29 15.40 14.51
C GLU A 426 5.12 14.50 13.29
N LEU A 427 3.86 14.16 12.96
CA LEU A 427 3.56 13.56 11.66
C LEU A 427 4.12 14.53 10.62
N PRO A 428 4.96 14.07 9.67
CA PRO A 428 5.41 14.94 8.60
C PRO A 428 4.17 15.46 7.89
N ALA A 429 4.02 16.79 7.84
CA ALA A 429 2.95 17.43 7.10
C ALA A 429 2.96 16.85 5.69
N ALA A 430 1.84 16.29 5.25
CA ALA A 430 1.78 15.51 4.02
C ALA A 430 2.32 16.36 2.86
N THR A 431 3.54 16.05 2.43
CA THR A 431 4.11 16.64 1.22
C THR A 431 3.24 16.17 0.09
N SER A 432 2.35 17.06 -0.35
CA SER A 432 1.81 17.00 -1.69
C SER A 432 3.02 16.78 -2.62
N ALA A 433 3.09 15.62 -3.25
CA ALA A 433 4.05 15.40 -4.31
C ALA A 433 3.84 16.54 -5.30
N HIS A 434 4.84 17.44 -5.41
CA HIS A 434 4.72 18.58 -6.30
C HIS A 434 4.61 17.99 -7.71
N ILE A 435 3.40 18.06 -8.27
CA ILE A 435 3.21 17.98 -9.71
C ILE A 435 4.01 19.16 -10.24
N ALA A 436 5.22 18.88 -10.72
CA ALA A 436 6.08 19.89 -11.31
C ALA A 436 5.37 20.39 -12.57
N GLU A 437 4.93 21.65 -12.57
CA GLU A 437 4.36 22.31 -13.75
C GLU A 437 5.45 22.61 -14.80
N ASN A 438 6.16 21.58 -15.26
CA ASN A 438 7.11 21.63 -16.38
C ASN A 438 6.40 21.72 -17.74
N GLU A 439 5.31 22.51 -17.82
CA GLU A 439 4.51 22.74 -19.04
C GLU A 439 5.15 23.79 -19.99
N LYS A 440 6.41 24.16 -19.73
CA LYS A 440 7.10 25.27 -20.41
C LYS A 440 8.29 24.85 -21.28
N ASP A 441 9.13 23.91 -20.86
CA ASP A 441 10.36 23.60 -21.62
C ASP A 441 10.16 22.63 -22.80
N MET A 442 9.13 21.78 -22.80
CA MET A 442 8.85 20.89 -23.95
C MET A 442 8.50 21.64 -25.25
N LYS A 443 8.20 22.95 -25.18
CA LYS A 443 7.86 23.78 -26.34
C LYS A 443 9.09 24.29 -27.10
N LEU A 444 10.24 24.50 -26.44
CA LEU A 444 11.42 25.11 -27.08
C LEU A 444 12.17 24.17 -28.05
N PRO A 445 12.50 22.91 -27.69
CA PRO A 445 13.14 21.96 -28.61
C PRO A 445 12.26 21.67 -29.82
N LEU A 446 10.95 21.53 -29.61
CA LEU A 446 9.98 21.25 -30.66
C LEU A 446 9.88 22.42 -31.65
N LEU A 447 9.92 23.67 -31.17
CA LEU A 447 9.93 24.85 -32.04
C LEU A 447 11.20 24.92 -32.91
N ILE A 448 12.36 24.62 -32.32
CA ILE A 448 13.65 24.60 -33.02
C ILE A 448 13.65 23.50 -34.10
N ALA A 449 13.19 22.30 -33.77
CA ALA A 449 13.06 21.20 -34.72
C ALA A 449 12.12 21.56 -35.89
N LEU A 450 10.98 22.21 -35.61
CA LEU A 450 10.03 22.65 -36.64
C LEU A 450 10.63 23.71 -37.56
N LEU A 451 11.41 24.66 -37.03
CA LEU A 451 12.10 25.69 -37.80
C LEU A 451 13.18 25.12 -38.73
N VAL A 452 13.95 24.12 -38.26
CA VAL A 452 14.93 23.41 -39.09
C VAL A 452 14.23 22.62 -40.21
N VAL A 453 13.10 21.96 -39.91
CA VAL A 453 12.31 21.26 -40.94
C VAL A 453 11.75 22.23 -41.99
N LEU A 454 11.29 23.43 -41.60
CA LEU A 454 10.85 24.46 -42.56
C LEU A 454 12.00 24.93 -43.47
N GLN A 455 13.20 25.16 -42.94
CA GLN A 455 14.38 25.57 -43.72
C GLN A 455 14.89 24.48 -44.69
N MET A 456 14.51 23.22 -44.48
CA MET A 456 14.86 22.10 -45.37
C MET A 456 13.75 21.80 -46.40
N LEU A 457 12.65 22.55 -46.38
CA LEU A 457 11.49 22.43 -47.29
C LEU A 457 11.27 23.67 -48.17
N SER A 458 12.12 24.70 -48.04
CA SER A 458 12.05 26.00 -48.73
C SER A 458 13.07 26.15 -49.87
#